data_AF-A0A0N9HYA8-F1
#
_entry.id   AF-A0A0N9HYA8-F1
#
_cell.length_a   1.000
_cell.length_b   1.000
_cell.length_c   1.000
_cell.angle_alpha   90.00
_cell.angle_beta   90.00
_cell.angle_gamma   90.00
#
_symmetry.space_group_name_H-M   'P 1'
#
loop_
_entity.id
_entity.type
_entity.pdbx_description
1 polymer ?
#
loop_
_entity_poly.entity_id
_entity_poly.type
_entity_poly.pdbx_seq_one_letter_code
_entity_poly.pdbx_strand_id
1 'polypeptide(L)'
;MNQAGLILQLQRTAGNRAVGAALGPMVVQRQEVPAQAPADEKPVPAEELPAEPVATSAPPQAPAPGTGVVLTDADKQRFAADPKPVDFYVQYHELALADQIATGVPALVTLAQMAFESNWAMGASASFFGVKGDPDGPASEVHWLWTTEPVTARDSVRERYKKYKEFAEKDPEPDKANYQVKLPFRKYSGAAEAIAGHSRALHGKGYAAAWSKSADPEEFAKAVAAAGYAAGAGYGEGLVSTIRTLNKAAAYAKDKDMLRGEDMLKHAKRMFDVLAADPSSNGIAKAHKLVPQAIPGSYAVLSDEGLKLELRRLREILVSMGVPPGVADEVCQP
;
A
#
# COMPACT_ATOMS: atom_id res chain seq x y z
N MET A 1 9.99 28.34 -0.64
CA MET A 1 8.74 27.91 0.01
C MET A 1 8.15 26.79 -0.82
N ASN A 2 8.12 25.56 -0.29
CA ASN A 2 7.89 24.35 -1.08
C ASN A 2 6.38 24.07 -1.27
N GLN A 3 5.94 23.78 -2.50
CA GLN A 3 4.54 23.79 -2.96
C GLN A 3 3.65 22.60 -2.54
N ALA A 4 4.02 21.78 -1.54
CA ALA A 4 3.29 20.55 -1.21
C ALA A 4 2.41 20.63 0.07
N GLY A 5 2.08 21.83 0.55
CA GLY A 5 1.56 22.02 1.91
C GLY A 5 0.25 22.80 2.04
N LEU A 6 -0.79 22.50 1.24
CA LEU A 6 -2.08 23.20 1.39
C LEU A 6 -3.31 22.32 1.17
N ILE A 7 -3.38 21.14 1.79
CA ILE A 7 -4.61 20.32 1.76
C ILE A 7 -4.85 19.66 3.13
N LEU A 8 -5.49 20.39 4.05
CA LEU A 8 -6.64 19.94 4.86
C LEU A 8 -6.93 20.98 5.96
N GLN A 9 -7.86 21.88 5.69
CA GLN A 9 -8.62 22.51 6.77
C GLN A 9 -10.10 22.52 6.40
N LEU A 10 -10.89 22.15 7.39
CA LEU A 10 -12.35 22.25 7.50
C LEU A 10 -13.14 21.14 6.80
N GLN A 11 -13.67 20.20 7.61
CA GLN A 11 -15.11 20.12 7.89
C GLN A 11 -15.41 18.94 8.84
N ARG A 12 -15.75 19.25 10.09
CA ARG A 12 -16.60 18.42 10.97
C ARG A 12 -18.01 18.96 10.86
N THR A 13 -19.01 18.11 10.62
CA THR A 13 -20.22 17.94 11.45
C THR A 13 -21.30 17.05 10.79
N ALA A 14 -21.79 16.11 11.61
CA ALA A 14 -23.15 15.57 11.71
C ALA A 14 -23.77 14.70 10.58
N GLY A 15 -24.35 13.57 11.01
CA GLY A 15 -25.61 13.09 10.44
C GLY A 15 -25.81 11.58 10.32
N ASN A 16 -25.96 10.87 11.45
CA ASN A 16 -26.45 9.49 11.53
C ASN A 16 -27.87 9.34 10.93
N ARG A 17 -28.12 8.28 10.15
CA ARG A 17 -29.39 7.53 10.20
C ARG A 17 -29.27 6.14 9.55
N ALA A 18 -29.57 5.13 10.36
CA ALA A 18 -29.70 3.73 9.99
C ALA A 18 -31.07 3.46 9.35
N VAL A 19 -31.14 2.51 8.42
CA VAL A 19 -32.32 1.68 8.15
C VAL A 19 -31.85 0.27 7.80
N GLY A 20 -32.28 -0.71 8.57
CA GLY A 20 -32.05 -2.13 8.31
C GLY A 20 -33.11 -2.73 7.39
N ALA A 21 -32.76 -3.83 6.72
CA ALA A 21 -33.71 -4.82 6.23
C ALA A 21 -33.00 -6.17 6.09
N ALA A 22 -33.57 -7.19 6.73
CA ALA A 22 -33.16 -8.59 6.71
C ALA A 22 -33.79 -9.32 5.53
N LEU A 23 -33.07 -10.28 4.92
CA LEU A 23 -33.63 -11.37 4.12
C LEU A 23 -32.81 -12.66 4.35
N GLY A 24 -33.52 -13.76 4.57
CA GLY A 24 -33.03 -15.04 5.07
C GLY A 24 -32.35 -15.96 4.04
N PRO A 25 -31.94 -17.18 4.47
CA PRO A 25 -31.00 -18.03 3.73
C PRO A 25 -31.67 -18.89 2.65
N MET A 26 -31.07 -18.94 1.46
CA MET A 26 -31.35 -19.94 0.43
C MET A 26 -30.46 -21.17 0.61
N VAL A 27 -31.11 -22.34 0.71
CA VAL A 27 -30.52 -23.68 0.69
C VAL A 27 -30.28 -24.10 -0.76
N VAL A 28 -29.07 -24.58 -1.09
CA VAL A 28 -28.75 -25.19 -2.39
C VAL A 28 -28.55 -26.69 -2.20
N GLN A 29 -29.38 -27.49 -2.87
CA GLN A 29 -29.27 -28.95 -2.95
C GLN A 29 -28.18 -29.36 -3.96
N ARG A 30 -27.35 -30.34 -3.57
CA ARG A 30 -26.39 -31.03 -4.45
C ARG A 30 -27.12 -32.08 -5.28
N GLN A 31 -26.88 -32.12 -6.59
CA GLN A 31 -27.17 -33.27 -7.44
C GLN A 31 -25.88 -34.06 -7.70
N GLU A 32 -25.94 -35.37 -7.45
CA GLU A 32 -24.90 -36.35 -7.75
C GLU A 32 -25.04 -36.84 -9.22
N VAL A 33 -23.90 -37.10 -9.87
CA VAL A 33 -23.82 -37.69 -11.22
C VAL A 33 -23.20 -39.10 -11.09
N PRO A 34 -23.72 -40.14 -11.77
CA PRO A 34 -23.32 -41.52 -11.53
C PRO A 34 -22.03 -41.93 -12.25
N ALA A 35 -21.35 -42.90 -11.64
CA ALA A 35 -20.09 -43.51 -12.08
C ALA A 35 -20.26 -44.46 -13.27
N GLN A 36 -19.23 -44.55 -14.11
CA GLN A 36 -19.10 -45.54 -15.18
C GLN A 36 -17.73 -46.25 -15.07
N ALA A 37 -17.75 -47.58 -15.13
CA ALA A 37 -16.62 -48.50 -14.94
C ALA A 37 -15.93 -48.83 -16.29
N PRO A 38 -14.73 -49.46 -16.29
CA PRO A 38 -13.66 -49.23 -17.28
C PRO A 38 -13.67 -50.22 -18.46
N ALA A 39 -13.01 -49.85 -19.56
CA ALA A 39 -12.72 -50.73 -20.69
C ALA A 39 -11.24 -50.65 -21.11
N ASP A 40 -10.58 -51.82 -21.07
CA ASP A 40 -9.43 -52.32 -21.83
C ASP A 40 -8.26 -51.37 -22.20
N GLU A 41 -7.17 -51.47 -21.44
CA GLU A 41 -5.84 -50.96 -21.78
C GLU A 41 -5.14 -51.83 -22.84
N LYS A 42 -4.65 -51.19 -23.91
CA LYS A 42 -3.54 -51.70 -24.72
C LYS A 42 -2.24 -51.03 -24.28
N PRO A 43 -1.09 -51.73 -24.27
CA PRO A 43 0.17 -51.17 -23.78
C PRO A 43 0.70 -50.10 -24.75
N VAL A 44 0.91 -48.89 -24.24
CA VAL A 44 1.60 -47.80 -24.94
C VAL A 44 3.11 -47.99 -24.75
N PRO A 45 3.96 -47.78 -25.79
CA PRO A 45 5.41 -47.92 -25.67
C PRO A 45 5.98 -46.91 -24.67
N ALA A 46 7.06 -47.28 -23.99
CA ALA A 46 7.77 -46.41 -23.05
C ALA A 46 8.23 -45.12 -23.72
N GLU A 47 7.49 -44.05 -23.49
CA GLU A 47 7.85 -42.69 -23.88
C GLU A 47 8.79 -42.14 -22.81
N GLU A 48 9.94 -41.68 -23.27
CA GLU A 48 11.08 -41.17 -22.52
C GLU A 48 10.63 -40.09 -21.51
N LEU A 49 11.04 -40.24 -20.24
CA LEU A 49 10.69 -39.31 -19.16
C LEU A 49 11.06 -37.87 -19.58
N PRO A 50 10.13 -36.90 -19.52
CA PRO A 50 10.46 -35.51 -19.81
C PRO A 50 11.50 -35.03 -18.80
N ALA A 51 12.54 -34.39 -19.32
CA ALA A 51 13.56 -33.70 -18.54
C ALA A 51 12.91 -32.78 -17.49
N GLU A 52 13.54 -32.72 -16.32
CA GLU A 52 13.14 -31.82 -15.22
C GLU A 52 12.84 -30.41 -15.74
N PRO A 53 11.83 -29.71 -15.19
CA PRO A 53 11.50 -28.37 -15.64
C PRO A 53 12.70 -27.46 -15.38
N VAL A 54 13.32 -26.98 -16.46
CA VAL A 54 14.31 -25.90 -16.40
C VAL A 54 13.62 -24.73 -15.71
N ALA A 55 14.06 -24.41 -14.50
CA ALA A 55 13.61 -23.25 -13.76
C ALA A 55 13.86 -22.00 -14.61
N THR A 56 12.82 -21.53 -15.30
CA THR A 56 12.78 -20.19 -15.87
C THR A 56 12.91 -19.21 -14.71
N SER A 57 14.11 -18.64 -14.53
CA SER A 57 14.34 -17.60 -13.53
C SER A 57 13.38 -16.45 -13.82
N ALA A 58 12.57 -16.08 -12.82
CA ALA A 58 11.75 -14.87 -12.90
C ALA A 58 12.61 -13.67 -13.35
N PRO A 59 12.03 -12.69 -14.07
CA PRO A 59 12.77 -11.48 -14.46
C PRO A 59 13.48 -10.85 -13.26
N PRO A 60 14.68 -10.27 -13.46
CA PRO A 60 15.42 -9.66 -12.36
C PRO A 60 14.58 -8.54 -11.73
N GLN A 61 14.27 -8.72 -10.43
CA GLN A 61 13.56 -7.72 -9.63
C GLN A 61 14.54 -6.69 -9.08
N ALA A 62 14.05 -5.49 -8.78
CA ALA A 62 14.83 -4.48 -8.07
C ALA A 62 15.36 -5.01 -6.73
N PRO A 63 16.56 -4.56 -6.28
CA PRO A 63 17.07 -4.94 -4.97
C PRO A 63 16.16 -4.46 -3.84
N ALA A 64 16.14 -5.20 -2.73
CA ALA A 64 15.44 -4.75 -1.53
C ALA A 64 15.98 -3.37 -1.08
N PRO A 65 15.12 -2.46 -0.60
CA PRO A 65 15.57 -1.15 -0.13
C PRO A 65 16.66 -1.27 0.96
N GLY A 66 17.67 -0.42 0.88
CA GLY A 66 18.84 -0.41 1.76
C GLY A 66 19.95 -1.37 1.35
N THR A 67 19.74 -2.24 0.37
CA THR A 67 20.78 -3.16 -0.13
C THR A 67 21.96 -2.40 -0.70
N GLY A 68 23.16 -2.70 -0.18
CA GLY A 68 24.42 -2.10 -0.66
C GLY A 68 24.60 -0.62 -0.30
N VAL A 69 23.70 -0.04 0.51
CA VAL A 69 23.81 1.36 0.94
C VAL A 69 24.76 1.47 2.12
N VAL A 70 25.76 2.35 2.00
CA VAL A 70 26.65 2.74 3.10
C VAL A 70 26.24 4.12 3.60
N LEU A 71 25.91 4.24 4.88
CA LEU A 71 25.51 5.50 5.48
C LEU A 71 26.70 6.30 6.00
N THR A 72 26.74 7.58 5.67
CA THR A 72 27.67 8.53 6.28
C THR A 72 27.18 8.94 7.68
N ASP A 73 28.07 9.51 8.49
CA ASP A 73 27.67 10.07 9.80
C ASP A 73 26.67 11.22 9.64
N ALA A 74 26.78 12.01 8.57
CA ALA A 74 25.83 13.06 8.23
C ALA A 74 24.44 12.48 7.91
N ASP A 75 24.36 11.36 7.18
CA ASP A 75 23.09 10.68 6.93
C ASP A 75 22.46 10.20 8.25
N LYS A 76 23.25 9.57 9.13
CA LYS A 76 22.78 9.08 10.44
C LYS A 76 22.29 10.22 11.33
N GLN A 77 23.01 11.33 11.39
CA GLN A 77 22.60 12.53 12.13
C GLN A 77 21.32 13.13 11.56
N ARG A 78 21.20 13.20 10.23
CA ARG A 78 19.99 13.68 9.56
C ARG A 78 18.76 12.85 9.93
N PHE A 79 18.85 11.53 9.84
CA PHE A 79 17.71 10.66 10.19
C PHE A 79 17.39 10.63 11.68
N ALA A 80 18.40 10.82 12.54
CA ALA A 80 18.15 11.00 13.97
C ALA A 80 17.44 12.33 14.28
N ALA A 81 17.71 13.39 13.52
CA ALA A 81 17.09 14.70 13.70
C ALA A 81 15.71 14.83 13.03
N ASP A 82 15.50 14.18 11.89
CA ASP A 82 14.23 14.12 11.16
C ASP A 82 13.87 12.66 10.87
N PRO A 83 13.14 11.98 11.77
CA PRO A 83 12.82 10.56 11.64
C PRO A 83 11.75 10.30 10.57
N LYS A 84 11.10 11.33 10.03
CA LYS A 84 9.94 11.18 9.13
C LYS A 84 10.18 10.22 7.95
N PRO A 85 11.31 10.27 7.21
CA PRO A 85 11.54 9.31 6.12
C PRO A 85 11.74 7.88 6.62
N VAL A 86 12.33 7.71 7.81
CA VAL A 86 12.53 6.41 8.46
C VAL A 86 11.20 5.84 8.93
N ASP A 87 10.41 6.64 9.64
CA ASP A 87 9.09 6.24 10.12
C ASP A 87 8.17 5.87 8.96
N PHE A 88 8.18 6.66 7.88
CA PHE A 88 7.43 6.36 6.67
C PHE A 88 7.87 5.05 6.02
N TYR A 89 9.19 4.82 5.93
CA TYR A 89 9.71 3.55 5.41
C TYR A 89 9.28 2.38 6.29
N VAL A 90 9.50 2.45 7.61
CA VAL A 90 9.12 1.41 8.58
C VAL A 90 7.62 1.10 8.47
N GLN A 91 6.77 2.10 8.33
CA GLN A 91 5.32 1.92 8.26
C GLN A 91 4.85 1.14 7.03
N TYR A 92 5.46 1.35 5.85
CA TYR A 92 4.92 0.84 4.58
C TYR A 92 5.80 -0.18 3.86
N HIS A 93 7.06 -0.39 4.30
CA HIS A 93 8.01 -1.22 3.57
C HIS A 93 7.55 -2.66 3.33
N GLU A 94 6.90 -3.30 4.30
CA GLU A 94 6.41 -4.68 4.13
C GLU A 94 5.36 -4.79 3.02
N LEU A 95 4.43 -3.83 2.94
CA LEU A 95 3.41 -3.80 1.88
C LEU A 95 4.05 -3.57 0.51
N ALA A 96 5.00 -2.64 0.43
CA ALA A 96 5.68 -2.32 -0.82
C ALA A 96 6.58 -3.47 -1.30
N LEU A 97 7.25 -4.18 -0.39
CA LEU A 97 8.04 -5.37 -0.71
C LEU A 97 7.16 -6.54 -1.15
N ALA A 98 6.05 -6.79 -0.47
CA ALA A 98 5.08 -7.80 -0.87
C ALA A 98 4.51 -7.51 -2.27
N ASP A 99 4.19 -6.24 -2.56
CA ASP A 99 3.74 -5.83 -3.89
C ASP A 99 4.84 -5.96 -4.95
N GLN A 100 6.10 -5.61 -4.63
CA GLN A 100 7.23 -5.84 -5.54
C GLN A 100 7.37 -7.32 -5.90
N ILE A 101 7.25 -8.21 -4.93
CA ILE A 101 7.31 -9.67 -5.17
C ILE A 101 6.17 -10.09 -6.10
N ALA A 102 4.96 -9.60 -5.85
CA ALA A 102 3.76 -10.00 -6.58
C ALA A 102 3.67 -9.41 -8.00
N THR A 103 4.17 -8.18 -8.19
CA THR A 103 3.88 -7.38 -9.39
C THR A 103 5.14 -6.96 -10.16
N GLY A 104 6.31 -7.02 -9.52
CA GLY A 104 7.57 -6.54 -10.09
C GLY A 104 7.75 -5.01 -10.09
N VAL A 105 6.79 -4.23 -9.60
CA VAL A 105 6.98 -2.78 -9.38
C VAL A 105 8.00 -2.57 -8.26
N PRO A 106 9.09 -1.80 -8.46
CA PRO A 106 10.09 -1.62 -7.41
C PRO A 106 9.51 -0.99 -6.14
N ALA A 107 9.75 -1.60 -4.98
CA ALA A 107 9.22 -1.13 -3.69
C ALA A 107 9.61 0.32 -3.39
N LEU A 108 10.83 0.72 -3.75
CA LEU A 108 11.28 2.11 -3.61
C LEU A 108 10.50 3.08 -4.50
N VAL A 109 10.05 2.67 -5.69
CA VAL A 109 9.22 3.52 -6.57
C VAL A 109 7.84 3.71 -5.93
N THR A 110 7.22 2.62 -5.48
CA THR A 110 5.94 2.65 -4.76
C THR A 110 6.03 3.57 -3.55
N LEU A 111 6.98 3.33 -2.64
CA LEU A 111 7.15 4.14 -1.43
C LEU A 111 7.46 5.60 -1.73
N ALA A 112 8.28 5.87 -2.76
CA ALA A 112 8.64 7.24 -3.12
C ALA A 112 7.47 8.00 -3.73
N GLN A 113 6.67 7.38 -4.60
CA GLN A 113 5.44 8.01 -5.11
C GLN A 113 4.43 8.21 -3.99
N MET A 114 4.26 7.24 -3.08
CA MET A 114 3.42 7.45 -1.89
C MET A 114 3.87 8.67 -1.08
N ALA A 115 5.16 8.72 -0.72
CA ALA A 115 5.72 9.79 0.10
C ALA A 115 5.64 11.17 -0.59
N PHE A 116 5.93 11.21 -1.90
CA PHE A 116 5.97 12.45 -2.66
C PHE A 116 4.56 13.05 -2.83
N GLU A 117 3.59 12.24 -3.25
CA GLU A 117 2.22 12.69 -3.54
C GLU A 117 1.42 12.96 -2.25
N SER A 118 1.73 12.26 -1.15
CA SER A 118 1.07 12.45 0.14
C SER A 118 1.78 13.44 1.07
N ASN A 119 2.91 14.03 0.62
CA ASN A 119 3.80 14.83 1.44
C ASN A 119 4.18 14.13 2.76
N TRP A 120 4.51 12.84 2.66
CA TRP A 120 4.92 11.95 3.76
C TRP A 120 3.86 11.71 4.84
N ALA A 121 2.61 12.14 4.63
CA ALA A 121 1.53 12.01 5.60
C ALA A 121 0.29 11.37 4.98
N MET A 122 -0.50 10.65 5.78
CA MET A 122 -1.76 10.05 5.34
C MET A 122 -2.92 11.02 5.57
N GLY A 123 -3.68 11.35 4.51
CA GLY A 123 -5.01 11.94 4.63
C GLY A 123 -6.09 10.87 4.83
N ALA A 124 -7.27 11.24 5.31
CA ALA A 124 -8.38 10.33 5.65
C ALA A 124 -8.94 9.45 4.51
N SER A 125 -8.37 9.51 3.31
CA SER A 125 -8.86 8.83 2.10
C SER A 125 -7.87 7.83 1.48
N ALA A 126 -6.69 7.68 2.09
CA ALA A 126 -5.64 6.75 1.63
C ALA A 126 -5.28 6.90 0.13
N SER A 127 -5.54 8.05 -0.48
CA SER A 127 -5.17 8.33 -1.87
C SER A 127 -3.71 8.75 -1.94
N PHE A 128 -2.80 7.78 -1.81
CA PHE A 128 -1.36 8.02 -1.73
C PHE A 128 -0.72 8.43 -3.05
N PHE A 129 -1.42 8.29 -4.18
CA PHE A 129 -0.78 8.25 -5.49
C PHE A 129 -1.36 9.24 -6.51
N GLY A 130 -2.37 10.03 -6.12
CA GLY A 130 -3.03 10.98 -7.02
C GLY A 130 -3.71 10.33 -8.23
N VAL A 131 -4.03 9.04 -8.17
CA VAL A 131 -4.62 8.30 -9.29
C VAL A 131 -6.05 8.78 -9.52
N LYS A 132 -6.34 9.27 -10.73
CA LYS A 132 -7.70 9.69 -11.11
C LYS A 132 -8.68 8.52 -11.02
N GLY A 133 -9.84 8.79 -10.43
CA GLY A 133 -10.93 7.83 -10.30
C GLY A 133 -11.83 7.83 -11.53
N ASP A 134 -12.61 6.76 -11.71
CA ASP A 134 -13.71 6.76 -12.66
C ASP A 134 -14.90 7.49 -12.03
N PRO A 135 -15.26 8.71 -12.46
CA PRO A 135 -16.38 9.45 -11.87
C PRO A 135 -17.74 8.78 -12.03
N ASP A 136 -17.88 7.81 -12.94
CA ASP A 136 -19.10 7.00 -13.12
C ASP A 136 -19.10 5.72 -12.25
N GLY A 137 -18.00 5.46 -11.51
CA GLY A 137 -17.85 4.31 -10.62
C GLY A 137 -18.58 4.43 -9.27
N PRO A 138 -18.49 3.40 -8.40
CA PRO A 138 -19.11 3.42 -7.08
C PRO A 138 -18.63 4.59 -6.23
N ALA A 139 -19.55 5.30 -5.56
CA ALA A 139 -19.21 6.44 -4.68
C ALA A 139 -18.29 6.06 -3.50
N SER A 140 -18.20 4.77 -3.15
CA SER A 140 -17.25 4.24 -2.17
C SER A 140 -15.81 4.23 -2.66
N GLU A 141 -15.57 4.27 -3.97
CA GLU A 141 -14.27 4.12 -4.62
C GLU A 141 -13.73 5.45 -5.18
N VAL A 142 -14.53 6.52 -5.12
CA VAL A 142 -14.17 7.83 -5.68
C VAL A 142 -14.40 8.92 -4.64
N HIS A 143 -13.46 9.85 -4.56
CA HIS A 143 -13.64 11.11 -3.85
C HIS A 143 -13.22 12.27 -4.74
N TRP A 144 -13.86 13.41 -4.56
CA TRP A 144 -13.59 14.61 -5.37
C TRP A 144 -12.70 15.57 -4.58
N LEU A 145 -11.49 15.80 -5.06
CA LEU A 145 -10.49 16.63 -4.39
C LEU A 145 -10.07 17.80 -5.26
N TRP A 146 -9.80 18.93 -4.61
CA TRP A 146 -9.10 20.04 -5.24
C TRP A 146 -7.67 19.60 -5.59
N THR A 147 -7.26 19.91 -6.81
CA THR A 147 -5.95 19.63 -7.35
C THR A 147 -5.49 20.76 -8.25
N THR A 148 -4.22 20.71 -8.63
CA THR A 148 -3.56 21.68 -9.50
C THR A 148 -3.35 21.04 -10.86
N GLU A 149 -3.90 21.65 -11.90
CA GLU A 149 -3.73 21.18 -13.29
C GLU A 149 -3.14 22.30 -14.16
N PRO A 150 -2.41 21.97 -15.24
CA PRO A 150 -1.94 22.97 -16.20
C PRO A 150 -3.11 23.72 -16.84
N VAL A 151 -2.97 25.04 -17.00
CA VAL A 151 -3.98 25.87 -17.70
C VAL A 151 -4.19 25.38 -19.13
N THR A 152 -3.16 24.85 -19.78
CA THR A 152 -3.23 24.25 -21.12
C THR A 152 -4.16 23.03 -21.21
N ALA A 153 -4.45 22.36 -20.09
CA ALA A 153 -5.38 21.23 -20.03
C ALA A 153 -6.80 21.65 -19.63
N ARG A 154 -7.06 22.94 -19.33
CA ARG A 154 -8.33 23.39 -18.75
C ARG A 154 -9.54 23.04 -19.61
N ASP A 155 -9.46 23.28 -20.93
CA ASP A 155 -10.61 23.04 -21.82
C ASP A 155 -10.94 21.55 -21.93
N SER A 156 -9.93 20.67 -22.06
CA SER A 156 -10.14 19.23 -22.14
C SER A 156 -10.62 18.64 -20.80
N VAL A 157 -10.12 19.15 -19.68
CA VAL A 157 -10.61 18.82 -18.34
C VAL A 157 -12.06 19.24 -18.19
N ARG A 158 -12.40 20.47 -18.55
CA ARG A 158 -13.78 20.98 -18.48
C ARG A 158 -14.72 20.20 -19.38
N GLU A 159 -14.33 19.91 -20.62
CA GLU A 159 -15.13 19.08 -21.54
C GLU A 159 -15.47 17.72 -20.92
N ARG A 160 -14.47 17.07 -20.30
CA ARG A 160 -14.63 15.76 -19.69
C ARG A 160 -15.49 15.78 -18.42
N TYR A 161 -15.30 16.76 -17.54
CA TYR A 161 -15.82 16.70 -16.17
C TYR A 161 -16.96 17.68 -15.84
N LYS A 162 -17.25 18.70 -16.65
CA LYS A 162 -18.29 19.70 -16.34
C LYS A 162 -19.70 19.13 -16.13
N LYS A 163 -19.95 17.91 -16.63
CA LYS A 163 -21.23 17.20 -16.48
C LYS A 163 -21.47 16.67 -15.06
N TYR A 164 -20.43 16.55 -14.23
CA TYR A 164 -20.54 16.04 -12.86
C TYR A 164 -20.85 17.19 -11.90
N LYS A 165 -21.81 16.98 -10.99
CA LYS A 165 -22.24 18.00 -10.01
C LYS A 165 -21.12 18.37 -9.02
N GLU A 166 -20.16 17.48 -8.79
CA GLU A 166 -19.02 17.68 -7.91
C GLU A 166 -17.89 18.47 -8.56
N PHE A 167 -17.89 18.59 -9.89
CA PHE A 167 -16.88 19.36 -10.62
C PHE A 167 -16.95 20.83 -10.21
N ALA A 168 -15.79 21.38 -9.87
CA ALA A 168 -15.63 22.79 -9.56
C ALA A 168 -14.25 23.22 -10.04
N GLU A 169 -14.12 24.46 -10.48
CA GLU A 169 -12.83 25.04 -10.84
C GLU A 169 -12.77 26.49 -10.37
N LYS A 170 -11.55 26.98 -10.15
CA LYS A 170 -11.29 28.40 -9.98
C LYS A 170 -10.80 28.95 -11.31
N ASP A 171 -11.11 30.20 -11.59
CA ASP A 171 -10.49 30.86 -12.73
C ASP A 171 -8.96 30.90 -12.52
N PRO A 172 -8.17 30.61 -13.57
CA PRO A 172 -6.74 30.78 -13.51
C PRO A 172 -6.41 32.23 -13.17
N GLU A 173 -5.53 32.43 -12.18
CA GLU A 173 -4.95 33.74 -11.95
C GLU A 173 -4.14 34.16 -13.18
N PRO A 174 -4.11 35.46 -13.53
CA PRO A 174 -3.26 35.97 -14.60
C PRO A 174 -1.81 35.47 -14.44
N ASP A 175 -1.20 35.08 -15.55
CA ASP A 175 0.21 34.64 -15.63
C ASP A 175 0.58 33.36 -14.85
N LYS A 176 -0.39 32.62 -14.30
CA LYS A 176 -0.13 31.30 -13.71
C LYS A 176 -0.23 30.20 -14.76
N ALA A 177 0.78 29.33 -14.81
CA ALA A 177 0.78 28.15 -15.68
C ALA A 177 -0.20 27.05 -15.23
N ASN A 178 -0.71 27.13 -13.99
CA ASN A 178 -1.60 26.13 -13.41
C ASN A 178 -2.85 26.79 -12.80
N TYR A 179 -3.94 26.03 -12.68
CA TYR A 179 -5.19 26.45 -12.05
C TYR A 179 -5.70 25.38 -11.08
N GLN A 180 -6.63 25.76 -10.20
CA GLN A 180 -7.25 24.87 -9.23
C GLN A 180 -8.55 24.29 -9.78
N VAL A 181 -8.67 22.96 -9.72
CA VAL A 181 -9.85 22.23 -10.20
C VAL A 181 -10.15 21.04 -9.27
N LYS A 182 -11.43 20.72 -9.11
CA LYS A 182 -11.89 19.57 -8.32
C LYS A 182 -12.14 18.40 -9.26
N LEU A 183 -11.38 17.33 -9.07
CA LEU A 183 -11.38 16.14 -9.94
C LEU A 183 -11.65 14.86 -9.16
N PRO A 184 -12.16 13.80 -9.83
CA PRO A 184 -12.37 12.50 -9.20
C PRO A 184 -11.02 11.80 -9.03
N PHE A 185 -10.72 11.38 -7.80
CA PHE A 185 -9.57 10.55 -7.46
C PHE A 185 -10.05 9.21 -6.92
N ARG A 186 -9.20 8.18 -7.03
CA ARG A 186 -9.49 6.89 -6.40
C ARG A 186 -9.38 7.02 -4.88
N LYS A 187 -10.40 6.53 -4.21
CA LYS A 187 -10.45 6.31 -2.76
C LYS A 187 -10.15 4.85 -2.49
N TYR A 188 -9.32 4.59 -1.49
CA TYR A 188 -8.97 3.24 -1.07
C TYR A 188 -9.37 3.01 0.37
N SER A 189 -9.63 1.75 0.73
CA SER A 189 -9.90 1.32 2.11
C SER A 189 -8.66 1.35 3.00
N GLY A 190 -7.46 1.34 2.40
CA GLY A 190 -6.19 1.43 3.13
C GLY A 190 -4.96 1.37 2.21
N ALA A 191 -3.77 1.40 2.82
CA ALA A 191 -2.49 1.43 2.10
C ALA A 191 -2.25 0.23 1.18
N ALA A 192 -2.61 -0.98 1.62
CA ALA A 192 -2.44 -2.18 0.80
C ALA A 192 -3.26 -2.11 -0.50
N GLU A 193 -4.52 -1.67 -0.42
CA GLU A 193 -5.37 -1.52 -1.60
C GLU A 193 -4.88 -0.38 -2.51
N ALA A 194 -4.41 0.72 -1.92
CA ALA A 194 -3.83 1.83 -2.67
C ALA A 194 -2.57 1.41 -3.45
N ILE A 195 -1.66 0.67 -2.81
CA ILE A 195 -0.45 0.12 -3.44
C ILE A 195 -0.83 -0.81 -4.59
N ALA A 196 -1.74 -1.76 -4.37
CA ALA A 196 -2.20 -2.65 -5.43
C ALA A 196 -2.88 -1.88 -6.57
N GLY A 197 -3.64 -0.83 -6.25
CA GLY A 197 -4.26 0.07 -7.22
C GLY A 197 -3.26 0.84 -8.07
N HIS A 198 -2.18 1.30 -7.46
CA HIS A 198 -1.04 1.95 -8.11
C HIS A 198 -0.30 0.98 -9.03
N SER A 199 0.01 -0.22 -8.57
CA SER A 199 0.67 -1.23 -9.40
C SER A 199 -0.19 -1.61 -10.61
N ARG A 200 -1.52 -1.76 -10.45
CA ARG A 200 -2.45 -1.94 -11.59
C ARG A 200 -2.36 -0.79 -12.59
N ALA A 201 -2.20 0.46 -12.14
CA ALA A 201 -2.06 1.60 -13.03
C ALA A 201 -0.73 1.54 -13.82
N LEU A 202 0.37 1.18 -13.17
CA LEU A 202 1.70 1.08 -13.81
C LEU A 202 1.84 -0.11 -14.77
N HIS A 203 0.99 -1.13 -14.66
CA HIS A 203 0.87 -2.19 -15.66
C HIS A 203 0.09 -1.76 -16.92
N GLY A 204 -0.50 -0.56 -16.93
CA GLY A 204 -1.16 0.00 -18.09
C GLY A 204 -0.21 0.24 -19.27
N LYS A 205 -0.74 0.18 -20.49
CA LYS A 205 0.05 0.33 -21.74
C LYS A 205 0.88 1.62 -21.80
N GLY A 206 0.45 2.68 -21.13
CA GLY A 206 1.16 3.96 -21.08
C GLY A 206 2.55 3.88 -20.45
N TYR A 207 2.81 2.89 -19.59
CA TYR A 207 4.08 2.76 -18.85
C TYR A 207 4.93 1.59 -19.33
N ALA A 208 4.59 0.95 -20.46
CA ALA A 208 5.26 -0.25 -20.96
C ALA A 208 6.80 -0.10 -21.08
N ALA A 209 7.29 1.09 -21.44
CA ALA A 209 8.72 1.36 -21.56
C ALA A 209 9.48 1.27 -20.22
N ALA A 210 8.82 1.59 -19.10
CA ALA A 210 9.44 1.56 -17.76
C ALA A 210 9.82 0.14 -17.34
N TRP A 211 9.09 -0.87 -17.79
CA TRP A 211 9.31 -2.27 -17.42
C TRP A 211 10.64 -2.84 -17.89
N SER A 212 11.27 -2.24 -18.91
CA SER A 212 12.66 -2.57 -19.29
C SER A 212 13.70 -2.14 -18.24
N LYS A 213 13.28 -1.38 -17.23
CA LYS A 213 14.10 -0.79 -16.16
C LYS A 213 13.70 -1.27 -14.76
N SER A 214 12.86 -2.30 -14.63
CA SER A 214 12.32 -2.76 -13.33
C SER A 214 13.37 -3.22 -12.32
N ALA A 215 14.60 -3.49 -12.74
CA ALA A 215 15.71 -3.80 -11.84
C ALA A 215 16.37 -2.55 -11.21
N ASP A 216 16.13 -1.36 -11.74
CA ASP A 216 16.68 -0.09 -11.27
C ASP A 216 15.53 0.88 -10.91
N PRO A 217 15.24 1.07 -9.61
CA PRO A 217 14.17 1.95 -9.16
C PRO A 217 14.26 3.39 -9.69
N GLU A 218 15.46 3.96 -9.83
CA GLU A 218 15.63 5.34 -10.29
C GLU A 218 15.33 5.44 -11.79
N GLU A 219 15.83 4.51 -12.60
CA GLU A 219 15.55 4.47 -14.04
C GLU A 219 14.08 4.14 -14.33
N PHE A 220 13.48 3.24 -13.56
CA PHE A 220 12.05 2.95 -13.64
C PHE A 220 11.22 4.20 -13.35
N ALA A 221 11.53 4.94 -12.27
CA ALA A 221 10.84 6.17 -11.92
C ALA A 221 10.97 7.26 -12.99
N LYS A 222 12.16 7.43 -13.58
CA LYS A 222 12.36 8.37 -14.70
C LYS A 222 11.51 7.99 -15.90
N ALA A 223 11.42 6.71 -16.24
CA ALA A 223 10.60 6.23 -17.36
C ALA A 223 9.10 6.44 -17.09
N VAL A 224 8.63 6.20 -15.86
CA VAL A 224 7.24 6.49 -15.44
C VAL A 224 6.94 7.98 -15.53
N ALA A 225 7.86 8.85 -15.08
CA ALA A 225 7.72 10.30 -15.20
C ALA A 225 7.68 10.75 -16.67
N ALA A 226 8.58 10.24 -17.52
CA ALA A 226 8.64 10.55 -18.95
C ALA A 226 7.38 10.10 -19.71
N ALA A 227 6.72 9.04 -19.24
CA ALA A 227 5.43 8.58 -19.75
C ALA A 227 4.23 9.43 -19.32
N GLY A 228 4.45 10.50 -18.54
CA GLY A 228 3.41 11.47 -18.19
C GLY A 228 2.60 11.11 -16.96
N TYR A 229 3.19 10.41 -15.96
CA TYR A 229 2.52 10.16 -14.68
C TYR A 229 2.10 11.47 -13.98
N ALA A 230 2.94 12.50 -14.03
CA ALA A 230 2.65 13.83 -13.50
C ALA A 230 3.17 14.95 -14.43
N ALA A 231 2.47 16.09 -14.47
CA ALA A 231 2.71 17.17 -15.43
C ALA A 231 3.76 18.22 -15.00
N GLY A 232 4.33 18.11 -13.79
CA GLY A 232 5.22 19.14 -13.23
C GLY A 232 6.67 19.04 -13.73
N ALA A 233 7.25 20.16 -14.16
CA ALA A 233 8.69 20.28 -14.39
C ALA A 233 9.44 19.93 -13.09
N GLY A 234 10.38 18.99 -13.15
CA GLY A 234 11.14 18.51 -12.00
C GLY A 234 10.52 17.34 -11.23
N TYR A 235 9.34 16.82 -11.63
CA TYR A 235 8.73 15.65 -10.98
C TYR A 235 9.68 14.45 -10.92
N GLY A 236 10.27 14.07 -12.07
CA GLY A 236 11.18 12.93 -12.14
C GLY A 236 12.41 13.09 -11.23
N GLU A 237 12.99 14.29 -11.17
CA GLU A 237 14.12 14.59 -10.29
C GLU A 237 13.73 14.53 -8.81
N GLY A 238 12.59 15.12 -8.46
CA GLY A 238 12.03 15.06 -7.10
C GLY A 238 11.76 13.63 -6.66
N LEU A 239 11.19 12.81 -7.54
CA LEU A 239 10.91 11.41 -7.27
C LEU A 239 12.19 10.60 -7.05
N VAL A 240 13.21 10.79 -7.88
CA VAL A 240 14.53 10.15 -7.70
C VAL A 240 15.19 10.58 -6.39
N SER A 241 15.08 11.85 -6.00
CA SER A 241 15.56 12.34 -4.71
C SER A 241 14.87 11.65 -3.52
N THR A 242 13.55 11.45 -3.62
CA THR A 242 12.76 10.73 -2.62
C THR A 242 13.17 9.25 -2.56
N ILE A 243 13.37 8.59 -3.71
CA ILE A 243 13.88 7.21 -3.80
C ILE A 243 15.20 7.08 -3.04
N ARG A 244 16.17 7.96 -3.31
CA ARG A 244 17.47 7.95 -2.63
C ARG A 244 17.33 8.15 -1.13
N THR A 245 16.45 9.06 -0.71
CA THR A 245 16.17 9.31 0.70
C THR A 245 15.61 8.07 1.38
N LEU A 246 14.61 7.41 0.78
CA LEU A 246 14.00 6.18 1.30
C LEU A 246 14.97 4.99 1.28
N ASN A 247 15.84 4.89 0.27
CA ASN A 247 16.86 3.83 0.20
C ASN A 247 17.86 3.95 1.35
N LYS A 248 18.27 5.17 1.68
CA LYS A 248 19.09 5.45 2.87
C LYS A 248 18.33 5.26 4.18
N ALA A 249 17.05 5.67 4.23
CA ALA A 249 16.20 5.47 5.40
C ALA A 249 16.03 3.97 5.71
N ALA A 250 15.90 3.13 4.68
CA ALA A 250 15.87 1.68 4.80
C ALA A 250 17.16 1.11 5.40
N ALA A 251 18.33 1.54 4.90
CA ALA A 251 19.60 1.15 5.48
C ALA A 251 19.72 1.59 6.95
N TYR A 252 19.27 2.82 7.26
CA TYR A 252 19.33 3.35 8.62
C TYR A 252 18.44 2.56 9.57
N ALA A 253 17.22 2.28 9.14
CA ALA A 253 16.28 1.47 9.89
C ALA A 253 16.82 0.05 10.11
N LYS A 254 17.51 -0.54 9.14
CA LYS A 254 18.18 -1.85 9.28
C LYS A 254 19.32 -1.79 10.31
N ASP A 255 20.20 -0.79 10.21
CA ASP A 255 21.31 -0.56 11.15
C ASP A 255 20.83 -0.33 12.59
N LYS A 256 19.62 0.23 12.74
CA LYS A 256 18.96 0.49 14.03
C LYS A 256 18.00 -0.59 14.49
N ASP A 257 17.91 -1.71 13.76
CA ASP A 257 17.03 -2.83 14.08
C ASP A 257 15.52 -2.48 14.05
N MET A 258 15.14 -1.43 13.31
CA MET A 258 13.78 -0.88 13.22
C MET A 258 12.89 -1.57 12.17
N LEU A 259 13.47 -2.34 11.24
CA LEU A 259 12.75 -3.03 10.15
C LEU A 259 12.17 -4.38 10.53
N ARG A 260 12.17 -4.62 11.82
CA ARG A 260 11.88 -5.91 12.35
C ARG A 260 10.52 -5.80 13.00
N GLY A 261 9.58 -6.43 12.31
CA GLY A 261 8.68 -7.37 12.96
C GLY A 261 9.37 -8.38 13.89
N GLU A 262 10.67 -8.30 14.26
CA GLU A 262 11.19 -8.98 15.45
C GLU A 262 10.57 -8.45 16.72
N ASP A 263 10.27 -7.16 16.88
CA ASP A 263 9.53 -6.75 18.07
C ASP A 263 8.09 -7.30 18.01
N MET A 264 7.42 -7.24 16.86
CA MET A 264 6.10 -7.85 16.71
C MET A 264 6.13 -9.36 16.95
N LEU A 265 7.10 -10.08 16.37
CA LEU A 265 7.24 -11.54 16.47
C LEU A 265 7.76 -11.98 17.85
N LYS A 266 8.65 -11.22 18.49
CA LYS A 266 9.14 -11.44 19.87
C LYS A 266 8.02 -11.22 20.87
N HIS A 267 7.24 -10.15 20.71
CA HIS A 267 6.11 -9.89 21.59
C HIS A 267 4.93 -10.82 21.28
N ALA A 268 4.69 -11.20 20.02
CA ALA A 268 3.75 -12.25 19.65
C ALA A 268 4.18 -13.60 20.23
N LYS A 269 5.47 -13.94 20.21
CA LYS A 269 5.98 -15.15 20.86
C LYS A 269 5.78 -15.09 22.37
N ARG A 270 6.03 -13.94 23.02
CA ARG A 270 5.72 -13.75 24.45
C ARG A 270 4.24 -13.89 24.75
N MET A 271 3.36 -13.33 23.91
CA MET A 271 1.92 -13.50 24.01
C MET A 271 1.54 -14.98 23.88
N PHE A 272 2.10 -15.68 22.89
CA PHE A 272 1.91 -17.12 22.71
C PHE A 272 2.36 -17.90 23.95
N ASP A 273 3.55 -17.63 24.49
CA ASP A 273 4.07 -18.29 25.70
C ASP A 273 3.14 -18.04 26.92
N VAL A 274 2.59 -16.82 27.05
CA VAL A 274 1.61 -16.47 28.08
C VAL A 274 0.29 -17.23 27.90
N LEU A 275 -0.24 -17.31 26.67
CA LEU A 275 -1.49 -17.99 26.36
C LEU A 275 -1.37 -19.51 26.48
N ALA A 276 -0.21 -20.06 26.15
CA ALA A 276 0.11 -21.47 26.33
C ALA A 276 0.19 -21.85 27.82
N ALA A 277 0.70 -20.94 28.67
CA ALA A 277 0.77 -21.15 30.12
C ALA A 277 -0.57 -20.87 30.84
N ASP A 278 -1.38 -19.95 30.31
CA ASP A 278 -2.64 -19.50 30.91
C ASP A 278 -3.66 -19.20 29.79
N PRO A 279 -4.45 -20.19 29.34
CA PRO A 279 -5.45 -19.98 28.29
C PRO A 279 -6.75 -19.31 28.81
N SER A 280 -6.77 -18.87 30.07
CA SER A 280 -7.94 -18.20 30.67
C SER A 280 -8.03 -16.72 30.28
N SER A 281 -9.13 -16.06 30.63
CA SER A 281 -9.31 -14.61 30.45
C SER A 281 -8.18 -13.77 31.09
N ASN A 282 -7.53 -14.26 32.15
CA ASN A 282 -6.40 -13.58 32.77
C ASN A 282 -5.14 -13.63 31.89
N GLY A 283 -4.88 -14.76 31.25
CA GLY A 283 -3.77 -14.89 30.30
C GLY A 283 -4.00 -14.07 29.03
N ILE A 284 -5.24 -14.05 28.53
CA ILE A 284 -5.65 -13.16 27.43
C ILE A 284 -5.41 -11.69 27.78
N ALA A 285 -5.83 -11.25 28.98
CA ALA A 285 -5.60 -9.88 29.45
C ALA A 285 -4.09 -9.55 29.61
N LYS A 286 -3.26 -10.52 30.02
CA LYS A 286 -1.80 -10.35 30.09
C LYS A 286 -1.17 -10.25 28.70
N ALA A 287 -1.61 -11.08 27.75
CA ALA A 287 -1.16 -11.04 26.36
C ALA A 287 -1.56 -9.71 25.70
N HIS A 288 -2.79 -9.24 25.90
CA HIS A 288 -3.28 -7.96 25.38
C HIS A 288 -2.42 -6.76 25.85
N LYS A 289 -1.95 -6.76 27.10
CA LYS A 289 -1.04 -5.71 27.62
C LYS A 289 0.31 -5.63 26.88
N LEU A 290 0.69 -6.64 26.11
CA LEU A 290 1.90 -6.65 25.31
C LEU A 290 1.69 -6.05 23.91
N VAL A 291 0.44 -5.82 23.49
CA VAL A 291 0.10 -5.30 22.14
C VAL A 291 0.82 -3.98 21.82
N PRO A 292 0.87 -2.99 22.74
CA PRO A 292 1.60 -1.75 22.47
C PRO A 292 3.12 -1.92 22.25
N GLN A 293 3.69 -3.04 22.69
CA GLN A 293 5.12 -3.37 22.49
C GLN A 293 5.34 -4.16 21.18
N ALA A 294 4.30 -4.83 20.68
CA ALA A 294 4.32 -5.58 19.42
C ALA A 294 4.11 -4.70 18.19
N ILE A 295 3.51 -3.52 18.35
CA ILE A 295 3.22 -2.58 17.26
C ILE A 295 4.21 -1.40 17.35
N PRO A 296 5.29 -1.37 16.55
CA PRO A 296 6.30 -0.32 16.62
C PRO A 296 5.75 1.04 16.14
N GLY A 297 6.31 2.13 16.69
CA GLY A 297 5.91 3.49 16.35
C GLY A 297 4.66 3.95 17.09
N SER A 298 4.76 4.02 18.43
CA SER A 298 3.77 4.59 19.36
C SER A 298 2.32 4.37 18.94
N TYR A 299 1.68 3.35 19.50
CA TYR A 299 0.22 3.08 19.50
C TYR A 299 -0.68 4.36 19.47
N ALA A 300 -0.21 5.47 20.05
CA ALA A 300 -0.85 6.78 20.11
C ALA A 300 -0.76 7.67 18.85
N VAL A 301 0.06 7.34 17.85
CA VAL A 301 0.31 8.16 16.64
C VAL A 301 -0.35 7.57 15.40
N LEU A 302 -0.80 6.31 15.46
CA LEU A 302 -1.56 5.67 14.39
C LEU A 302 -2.99 6.24 14.34
N SER A 303 -3.52 6.39 13.13
CA SER A 303 -4.97 6.58 12.93
C SER A 303 -5.71 5.30 13.35
N ASP A 304 -7.00 5.41 13.67
CA ASP A 304 -7.83 4.25 14.03
C ASP A 304 -7.74 3.11 12.99
N GLU A 305 -7.67 3.45 11.70
CA GLU A 305 -7.51 2.46 10.62
C GLU A 305 -6.09 1.90 10.51
N GLY A 306 -5.06 2.71 10.78
CA GLY A 306 -3.68 2.23 10.85
C GLY A 306 -3.48 1.25 12.02
N LEU A 307 -4.05 1.56 13.18
CA LEU A 307 -4.04 0.69 14.34
C LEU A 307 -4.76 -0.64 14.06
N LYS A 308 -5.96 -0.59 13.45
CA LYS A 308 -6.70 -1.81 13.06
C LYS A 308 -5.92 -2.70 12.10
N LEU A 309 -5.13 -2.12 11.20
CA LEU A 309 -4.30 -2.88 10.27
C LEU A 309 -3.17 -3.61 11.00
N GLU A 310 -2.47 -2.94 11.92
CA GLU A 310 -1.38 -3.57 12.69
C GLU A 310 -1.91 -4.63 13.67
N LEU A 311 -3.07 -4.39 14.29
CA LEU A 311 -3.75 -5.40 15.11
C LEU A 311 -4.13 -6.64 14.29
N ARG A 312 -4.56 -6.47 13.03
CA ARG A 312 -4.87 -7.58 12.14
C ARG A 312 -3.61 -8.39 11.79
N ARG A 313 -2.48 -7.72 11.54
CA ARG A 313 -1.19 -8.40 11.30
C ARG A 313 -0.74 -9.19 12.52
N LEU A 314 -0.77 -8.57 13.71
CA LEU A 314 -0.44 -9.24 14.96
C LEU A 314 -1.33 -10.47 15.20
N ARG A 315 -2.63 -10.35 14.94
CA ARG A 315 -3.58 -11.46 15.00
C ARG A 315 -3.20 -12.60 14.06
N GLU A 316 -2.89 -12.30 12.79
CA GLU A 316 -2.49 -13.30 11.79
C GLU A 316 -1.21 -14.04 12.23
N ILE A 317 -0.25 -13.32 12.82
CA ILE A 317 0.97 -13.91 13.39
C ILE A 317 0.61 -14.88 14.54
N LEU A 318 -0.20 -14.47 15.51
CA LEU A 318 -0.61 -15.34 16.63
C LEU A 318 -1.32 -16.61 16.14
N VAL A 319 -2.21 -16.49 15.14
CA VAL A 319 -2.90 -17.64 14.54
C VAL A 319 -1.90 -18.59 13.87
N SER A 320 -0.92 -18.07 13.13
CA SER A 320 0.13 -18.89 12.52
C SER A 320 1.03 -19.60 13.52
N MET A 321 1.16 -19.07 14.75
CA MET A 321 1.85 -19.72 15.87
C MET A 321 1.00 -20.81 16.56
N GLY A 322 -0.28 -20.96 16.19
CA GLY A 322 -1.19 -21.94 16.77
C GLY A 322 -2.13 -21.41 17.86
N VAL A 323 -2.21 -20.09 18.07
CA VAL A 323 -3.25 -19.50 18.93
C VAL A 323 -4.61 -19.65 18.24
N PRO A 324 -5.66 -20.12 18.95
CA PRO A 324 -7.00 -20.21 18.38
C PRO A 324 -7.48 -18.85 17.85
N PRO A 325 -8.11 -18.78 16.65
CA PRO A 325 -8.53 -17.52 16.05
C PRO A 325 -9.35 -16.60 16.97
N GLY A 326 -10.32 -17.15 17.71
CA GLY A 326 -11.13 -16.37 18.65
C GLY A 326 -10.34 -15.78 19.83
N VAL A 327 -9.27 -16.45 20.27
CA VAL A 327 -8.38 -15.95 21.31
C VAL A 327 -7.45 -14.86 20.75
N ALA A 328 -6.95 -15.05 19.54
CA ALA A 328 -6.17 -14.02 18.84
C ALA A 328 -7.02 -12.76 18.57
N ASP A 329 -8.30 -12.94 18.20
CA ASP A 329 -9.27 -11.85 18.06
C ASP A 329 -9.42 -11.06 19.36
N GLU A 330 -9.50 -11.73 20.51
CA GLU A 330 -9.66 -11.08 21.82
C GLU A 330 -8.37 -10.35 22.28
N VAL A 331 -7.20 -10.94 22.03
CA VAL A 331 -5.90 -10.30 22.32
C VAL A 331 -5.70 -9.03 21.47
N CYS A 332 -6.09 -9.06 20.20
CA CYS A 332 -5.86 -7.98 19.25
C CYS A 332 -7.04 -7.00 19.11
N GLN A 333 -7.92 -6.90 20.12
CA GLN A 333 -8.93 -5.84 20.15
C GLN A 333 -8.26 -4.45 20.26
N PRO A 334 -8.80 -3.41 19.60
CA PRO A 334 -8.27 -2.05 19.63
C PRO A 334 -8.42 -1.32 20.98
#